data_AF-A0A958AE01-F1
#
_entry.id   AF-A0A958AE01-F1
#
_cell.length_a   1.000
_cell.length_b   1.000
_cell.length_c   1.000
_cell.angle_alpha   90.00
_cell.angle_beta   90.00
_cell.angle_gamma   90.00
#
_symmetry.space_group_name_H-M   'P 1'
#
loop_
_entity.id
_entity.type
_entity.pdbx_description
1 polymer ?
#
loop_
_entity_poly.entity_id
_entity_poly.type
_entity_poly.pdbx_seq_one_letter_code
_entity_poly.pdbx_strand_id
1 'polypeptide(L)'
;MTFEKAVQALIAAGLLEPTQAQTAITTLQQPNVEFTYPDWAKALTKAGLIASTDTDTAADVMEKAGWAEAKDDPDAFRQGLEGAGIY
;
A
#
# COMPACT_ATOMS: atom_id res chain seq x y z
N MET A 1 -3.80 -7.18 -1.46
CA MET A 1 -3.51 -5.99 -2.29
C MET A 1 -2.11 -6.10 -2.89
N THR A 2 -1.91 -5.75 -4.16
CA THR A 2 -0.57 -5.68 -4.80
C THR A 2 0.06 -4.30 -4.61
N PHE A 3 1.39 -4.19 -4.75
CA PHE A 3 2.10 -2.90 -4.65
C PHE A 3 1.56 -1.87 -5.65
N GLU A 4 1.24 -2.30 -6.87
CA GLU A 4 0.67 -1.44 -7.91
C GLU A 4 -0.65 -0.81 -7.48
N LYS A 5 -1.54 -1.59 -6.85
CA LYS A 5 -2.82 -1.10 -6.35
C LYS A 5 -2.65 -0.16 -5.16
N ALA A 6 -1.70 -0.45 -4.28
CA ALA A 6 -1.35 0.44 -3.18
C ALA A 6 -0.90 1.82 -3.70
N VAL A 7 0.01 1.81 -4.67
CA VAL A 7 0.52 3.02 -5.31
C VAL A 7 -0.57 3.77 -6.06
N GLN A 8 -1.45 3.07 -6.78
CA GLN A 8 -2.61 3.71 -7.41
C GLN A 8 -3.57 4.35 -6.41
N ALA A 9 -3.81 3.73 -5.26
CA ALA A 9 -4.63 4.30 -4.20
C ALA A 9 -4.03 5.62 -3.67
N LEU A 10 -2.72 5.67 -3.50
CA LEU A 10 -2.01 6.90 -3.09
C LEU A 10 -2.10 8.01 -4.15
N ILE A 11 -1.98 7.65 -5.43
CA ILE A 11 -2.15 8.60 -6.55
C ILE A 11 -3.57 9.14 -6.58
N ALA A 12 -4.58 8.26 -6.44
CA ALA A 12 -5.98 8.65 -6.41
C ALA A 12 -6.31 9.55 -5.21
N ALA A 13 -5.63 9.33 -4.07
CA ALA A 13 -5.73 10.18 -2.88
C ALA A 13 -4.94 11.50 -2.99
N GLY A 14 -4.16 11.70 -4.05
CA GLY A 14 -3.31 12.89 -4.23
C GLY A 14 -2.07 12.93 -3.33
N LEU A 15 -1.72 11.80 -2.71
CA LEU A 15 -0.56 11.67 -1.81
C LEU A 15 0.74 11.33 -2.55
N LEU A 16 0.62 10.84 -3.78
CA LEU A 16 1.74 10.46 -4.63
C LEU A 16 1.51 10.98 -6.05
N GLU A 17 2.55 11.51 -6.69
CA GLU A 17 2.45 11.89 -8.09
C GLU A 17 2.46 10.64 -9.00
N PRO A 18 1.65 10.60 -10.07
CA PRO A 18 1.62 9.47 -11.00
C PRO A 18 2.97 9.22 -11.70
N THR A 19 3.78 10.26 -11.87
CA THR A 19 5.16 10.16 -12.40
C THR A 19 6.09 9.39 -11.46
N GLN A 20 5.77 9.34 -10.17
CA GLN A 20 6.54 8.65 -9.14
C GLN A 20 6.05 7.21 -8.87
N ALA A 21 5.00 6.77 -9.57
CA ALA A 21 4.40 5.45 -9.37
C ALA A 21 5.42 4.31 -9.49
N GLN A 22 6.26 4.34 -10.54
CA GLN A 22 7.24 3.28 -10.77
C GLN A 22 8.31 3.23 -9.67
N THR A 23 8.75 4.41 -9.22
CA THR A 23 9.71 4.52 -8.11
C THR A 23 9.10 4.00 -6.81
N ALA A 24 7.85 4.35 -6.53
CA ALA A 24 7.11 3.86 -5.36
C ALA A 24 7.00 2.34 -5.35
N ILE A 25 6.60 1.73 -6.47
CA ILE A 25 6.54 0.26 -6.61
C ILE A 25 7.91 -0.37 -6.34
N THR A 26 8.97 0.20 -6.92
CA THR A 26 10.35 -0.31 -6.73
C THR A 26 10.81 -0.19 -5.27
N THR A 27 10.44 0.89 -4.58
CA THR A 27 10.71 1.05 -3.14
C THR A 27 9.98 0.00 -2.31
N LEU A 28 8.72 -0.29 -2.62
CA LEU A 28 7.92 -1.31 -1.90
C LEU A 28 8.37 -2.74 -2.19
N GLN A 29 8.95 -2.98 -3.37
CA GLN A 29 9.53 -4.28 -3.75
C GLN A 29 10.86 -4.59 -3.05
N GLN A 30 11.43 -3.64 -2.29
CA GLN A 30 12.68 -3.90 -1.59
C GLN A 30 12.49 -4.96 -0.49
N PRO A 31 13.42 -5.94 -0.36
CA PRO A 31 13.27 -7.08 0.54
C PRO A 31 13.26 -6.71 2.04
N ASN A 32 13.61 -5.47 2.38
CA ASN A 32 13.66 -4.95 3.74
C ASN A 32 12.37 -4.22 4.16
N VAL A 33 11.38 -4.13 3.28
CA VAL A 33 10.09 -3.52 3.58
C VAL A 33 9.16 -4.63 4.08
N GLU A 34 8.71 -4.55 5.33
CA GLU A 34 7.70 -5.47 5.85
C GLU A 34 6.41 -5.36 5.03
N PHE A 35 5.69 -6.46 4.90
CA PHE A 35 4.43 -6.54 4.14
C PHE A 35 3.24 -5.92 4.88
N THR A 36 3.45 -4.79 5.56
CA THR A 36 2.40 -4.04 6.25
C THR A 36 2.21 -2.65 5.62
N TYR A 37 0.96 -2.18 5.57
CA TYR A 37 0.65 -0.83 5.07
C TYR A 37 1.42 0.31 5.77
N PRO A 38 1.60 0.31 7.11
CA PRO A 38 2.41 1.35 7.76
C PRO A 38 3.90 1.28 7.38
N ASP A 39 4.49 0.10 7.17
CA ASP A 39 5.88 0.00 6.71
C ASP A 39 6.04 0.45 5.26
N TRP A 40 5.05 0.18 4.41
CA TRP A 40 5.00 0.70 3.05
C TRP A 40 4.98 2.22 3.04
N ALA A 41 4.11 2.83 3.86
CA ALA A 41 4.06 4.28 3.98
C ALA A 41 5.39 4.87 4.48
N LYS A 42 5.99 4.28 5.52
CA LYS A 42 7.32 4.70 6.02
C LYS A 42 8.41 4.56 4.97
N ALA A 43 8.41 3.49 4.18
CA ALA A 43 9.38 3.27 3.11
C ALA A 43 9.26 4.35 2.01
N LEU A 44 8.03 4.68 1.61
CA LEU A 44 7.75 5.73 0.63
C LEU A 44 8.11 7.13 1.16
N THR A 45 7.81 7.43 2.42
CA THR A 45 8.25 8.66 3.10
C THR A 45 9.77 8.76 3.17
N LYS A 46 10.47 7.66 3.52
CA LYS A 46 11.94 7.61 3.58
C LYS A 46 12.57 7.79 2.19
N ALA A 47 11.89 7.33 1.15
CA ALA A 47 12.29 7.55 -0.24
C ALA A 47 11.98 8.98 -0.74
N GLY A 48 11.32 9.83 0.07
CA GLY A 48 10.95 11.19 -0.30
C GLY A 48 9.79 11.28 -1.29
N LEU A 49 9.02 10.20 -1.45
CA LEU A 49 7.90 10.11 -2.39
C LEU A 49 6.59 10.64 -1.79
N ILE A 50 6.50 10.60 -0.46
CA ILE A 50 5.36 11.09 0.32
C ILE A 50 5.91 12.01 1.41
N ALA A 51 5.17 13.07 1.75
CA ALA A 51 5.54 13.94 2.85
C ALA A 51 5.40 13.21 4.20
N SER A 52 6.29 13.50 5.15
CA SER A 52 6.27 12.84 6.46
C SER A 52 4.95 13.04 7.22
N THR A 53 4.27 14.17 7.01
CA THR A 53 2.94 14.49 7.56
C THR A 53 1.84 13.59 7.04
N ASP A 54 2.03 12.99 5.88
CA ASP A 54 1.04 12.19 5.16
C ASP A 54 1.31 10.69 5.29
N THR A 55 2.31 10.29 6.08
CA THR A 55 2.68 8.87 6.28
C THR A 55 1.52 8.05 6.86
N ASP A 56 0.87 8.55 7.92
CA ASP A 56 -0.29 7.86 8.53
C ASP A 56 -1.48 7.84 7.57
N THR A 57 -1.73 8.94 6.86
CA THR A 57 -2.79 9.02 5.84
C THR A 57 -2.53 8.05 4.69
N ALA A 58 -1.29 7.91 4.24
CA ALA A 58 -0.89 6.98 3.20
C ALA A 58 -1.12 5.53 3.62
N ALA A 59 -0.79 5.18 4.87
CA ALA A 59 -1.06 3.85 5.42
C ALA A 59 -2.57 3.56 5.46
N ASP A 60 -3.39 4.51 5.94
CA ASP A 60 -4.85 4.38 5.99
C ASP A 60 -5.49 4.28 4.60
N VAL A 61 -5.01 5.04 3.61
CA VAL A 61 -5.46 4.95 2.22
C VAL A 61 -5.15 3.58 1.61
N MET A 62 -3.92 3.09 1.81
CA MET A 62 -3.52 1.76 1.34
C MET A 62 -4.33 0.67 2.03
N GLU A 63 -4.54 0.78 3.34
CA GLU A 63 -5.38 -0.15 4.08
C GLU A 63 -6.82 -0.14 3.55
N LYS A 64 -7.46 1.02 3.44
CA LYS A 64 -8.82 1.16 2.90
C LYS A 64 -8.95 0.61 1.48
N ALA A 65 -7.94 0.82 0.63
CA ALA A 65 -7.93 0.24 -0.71
C ALA A 65 -7.86 -1.29 -0.67
N GLY A 66 -7.03 -1.85 0.22
CA GLY A 66 -6.96 -3.29 0.45
C GLY A 66 -8.26 -3.88 1.02
N TRP A 67 -8.92 -3.17 1.92
CA TRP A 67 -10.24 -3.53 2.46
C TRP A 67 -11.37 -3.37 1.44
N ALA A 68 -11.28 -2.40 0.52
CA ALA A 68 -12.25 -2.24 -0.56
C ALA A 68 -12.15 -3.41 -1.55
N GLU A 69 -10.94 -3.81 -1.95
CA GLU A 69 -10.73 -5.04 -2.73
C GLU A 69 -11.30 -6.26 -2.02
N ALA A 70 -11.07 -6.35 -0.72
CA ALA A 70 -11.56 -7.46 0.09
C ALA A 70 -13.10 -7.54 0.17
N LYS A 71 -13.76 -6.40 0.06
CA LYS A 71 -15.22 -6.29 0.15
C LYS A 71 -15.90 -6.54 -1.19
N ASP A 72 -15.28 -6.12 -2.29
CA ASP A 72 -15.74 -6.44 -3.65
C ASP A 72 -15.49 -7.91 -4.01
N ASP A 73 -14.47 -8.55 -3.43
CA ASP A 73 -14.12 -9.96 -3.67
C ASP A 73 -13.87 -10.74 -2.35
N PRO A 74 -14.94 -11.08 -1.60
CA PRO A 74 -14.84 -11.69 -0.27
C PRO A 74 -14.17 -13.07 -0.26
N ASP A 75 -14.20 -13.81 -1.38
CA ASP A 75 -13.52 -15.10 -1.52
C ASP A 75 -11.99 -14.92 -1.68
N ALA A 76 -11.55 -13.95 -2.47
CA ALA A 76 -10.14 -13.62 -2.63
C ALA A 76 -9.52 -13.08 -1.32
N PHE A 77 -10.29 -12.33 -0.53
CA PHE A 77 -9.85 -11.88 0.80
C PHE A 77 -9.71 -13.02 1.80
N ARG A 78 -10.68 -13.95 1.83
CA ARG A 78 -10.66 -15.10 2.73
C ARG A 78 -9.49 -16.03 2.39
N GLN A 79 -9.22 -16.26 1.10
CA GLN A 79 -8.02 -16.98 0.65
C GLN A 79 -6.71 -16.24 0.96
N GLY A 80 -6.70 -14.90 0.91
CA GLY A 80 -5.55 -14.10 1.30
C GLY A 80 -5.23 -14.16 2.80
N LEU A 81 -6.26 -14.18 3.66
CA LEU A 81 -6.12 -14.36 5.11
C LEU A 81 -5.71 -15.78 5.48
N GLU A 82 -6.32 -16.80 4.86
CA GLU A 82 -5.91 -18.21 5.04
C GLU A 82 -4.48 -18.44 4.56
N GLY A 83 -4.07 -17.82 3.44
CA GLY A 83 -2.69 -17.89 2.94
C GLY A 83 -1.67 -17.13 3.80
N ALA A 84 -2.11 -16.10 4.53
CA ALA A 84 -1.30 -15.35 5.49
C ALA A 84 -1.32 -15.97 6.90
N GLY A 85 -2.08 -17.06 7.12
CA GLY A 85 -2.16 -17.75 8.41
C GLY A 85 -2.94 -17.01 9.50
N ILE A 86 -3.80 -16.07 9.11
CA ILE A 86 -4.62 -15.27 10.04
C ILE A 86 -6.03 -15.87 10.04
N TYR A 87 -6.42 -16.51 11.16
CA TYR A 87 -7.71 -17.18 11.37
C TYR A 87 -8.62 -16.36 12.31
#